data_AF-A0A8H4TD09-F1
#
_entry.id   AF-A0A8H4TD09-F1
#
_cell.length_a   1.000
_cell.length_b   1.000
_cell.length_c   1.000
_cell.angle_alpha   90.00
_cell.angle_beta   90.00
_cell.angle_gamma   90.00
#
_symmetry.space_group_name_H-M   'P 1'
#
loop_
_entity.id
_entity.type
_entity.pdbx_description
1 polymer ?
#
loop_
_entity_poly.entity_id
_entity_poly.type
_entity_poly.pdbx_seq_one_letter_code
_entity_poly.pdbx_strand_id
1 'polypeptide(L)'
;MRAPYQGDPVAEVLPKYEEQRPATGKIFTSLLLRSPVHQVVTRHGFDAVAQTVLKLLSDKVYESAVIASQRFPDLFEPSPVQVAARAQGEAEATRTEQATLEAVELTNSPNSQDIHHTEEDLTAIHDARDGSACNVAGISLLFPVYLPFPTEHLLMEKLQKLLETACYEYGARELSSVMQDRHWDCPEAVELSQWAELLGHEGNLKRQGSGKPLKELLRSIAQIRHTAVHRLRTSSTGLQRFLADAEDLARALGDNIYTQAIAKLSLDTQSTLTELTKNKQSIQLQLEQAQEEIAKQRAELDQKEQENLRHMEREDKMYRDLAGEKLQKALNIVENFSVALENKDLTEGDMGGDDINPVSDEESGSGHAEQFEDCSES
;
A
#
# COMPACT_ATOMS: atom_id res chain seq x y z
N MET A 1 62.27 17.61 -53.60
CA MET A 1 62.23 16.21 -53.13
C MET A 1 60.80 15.89 -52.76
N ARG A 2 60.12 15.14 -53.63
CA ARG A 2 58.71 14.74 -53.49
C ARG A 2 58.69 13.24 -53.75
N ALA A 3 58.28 12.46 -52.76
CA ALA A 3 58.08 11.03 -52.90
C ALA A 3 56.58 10.72 -53.09
N PRO A 4 56.22 9.60 -53.75
CA PRO A 4 54.98 9.44 -54.50
C PRO A 4 54.01 8.35 -53.95
N TYR A 5 52.76 8.36 -54.46
CA TYR A 5 51.83 7.25 -54.84
C TYR A 5 51.62 6.04 -53.87
N GLN A 6 50.48 5.35 -53.72
CA GLN A 6 49.21 5.20 -54.46
C GLN A 6 48.27 4.31 -53.60
N GLY A 7 46.95 4.42 -53.76
CA GLY A 7 46.02 3.37 -53.33
C GLY A 7 44.55 3.80 -53.21
N ASP A 8 43.81 3.79 -54.32
CA ASP A 8 42.34 3.65 -54.39
C ASP A 8 42.02 2.19 -54.79
N PRO A 9 40.76 1.72 -54.88
CA PRO A 9 39.60 1.79 -53.96
C PRO A 9 38.95 0.39 -53.77
N VAL A 10 38.03 0.20 -52.81
CA VAL A 10 37.08 -0.94 -52.84
C VAL A 10 35.67 -0.43 -52.59
N ALA A 11 34.83 -0.57 -53.61
CA ALA A 11 33.40 -0.37 -53.54
C ALA A 11 32.75 -1.57 -52.84
N GLU A 12 31.92 -1.32 -51.84
CA GLU A 12 30.99 -2.31 -51.32
C GLU A 12 29.56 -1.77 -51.48
N VAL A 13 28.83 -2.46 -52.34
CA VAL A 13 27.46 -2.20 -52.78
C VAL A 13 26.53 -2.60 -51.65
N LEU A 14 25.85 -1.62 -51.04
CA LEU A 14 24.77 -1.91 -50.09
C LEU A 14 23.46 -2.19 -50.86
N PRO A 15 22.76 -3.30 -50.58
CA PRO A 15 21.53 -3.64 -51.26
C PRO A 15 20.37 -2.74 -50.80
N LYS A 16 19.57 -2.31 -51.78
CA LYS A 16 18.25 -1.74 -51.57
C LYS A 16 17.35 -2.82 -50.95
N TYR A 17 16.79 -2.54 -49.77
CA TYR A 17 15.61 -3.23 -49.26
C TYR A 17 14.49 -2.22 -49.11
N GLU A 18 13.64 -2.17 -50.14
CA GLU A 18 12.26 -1.69 -50.06
C GLU A 18 11.42 -2.93 -49.73
N GLU A 19 10.93 -3.05 -48.50
CA GLU A 19 9.90 -4.05 -48.19
C GLU A 19 9.00 -3.59 -47.03
N GLN A 20 7.85 -3.04 -47.45
CA GLN A 20 6.50 -3.17 -46.88
C GLN A 20 6.39 -3.47 -45.36
N ARG A 21 6.02 -2.44 -44.57
CA ARG A 21 5.30 -2.62 -43.30
C ARG A 21 3.85 -2.14 -43.44
N PRO A 22 2.83 -3.00 -43.30
CA PRO A 22 1.46 -2.55 -43.10
C PRO A 22 1.10 -2.52 -41.60
N ALA A 23 0.27 -1.54 -41.24
CA ALA A 23 -0.68 -1.53 -40.12
C ALA A 23 -0.22 -1.39 -38.64
N THR A 24 1.05 -1.52 -38.24
CA THR A 24 1.42 -1.28 -36.82
C THR A 24 1.60 0.20 -36.46
N GLY A 25 1.87 1.07 -37.45
CA GLY A 25 2.03 2.51 -37.23
C GLY A 25 0.74 3.23 -36.81
N LYS A 26 -0.45 2.73 -37.18
CA LYS A 26 -1.74 3.38 -36.87
C LYS A 26 -2.25 3.08 -35.46
N ILE A 27 -1.90 1.91 -34.92
CA ILE A 27 -2.30 1.51 -33.56
C ILE A 27 -1.38 2.18 -32.52
N PHE A 28 -0.07 2.24 -32.80
CA PHE A 28 0.89 2.91 -31.91
C PHE A 28 0.66 4.44 -31.87
N THR A 29 0.33 5.05 -33.01
CA THR A 29 -0.01 6.49 -33.05
C THR A 29 -1.34 6.80 -32.38
N SER A 30 -2.36 5.94 -32.51
CA SER A 30 -3.67 6.17 -31.84
C SER A 30 -3.63 5.97 -30.32
N LEU A 31 -2.78 5.05 -29.82
CA LEU A 31 -2.51 4.90 -28.38
C LEU A 31 -1.70 6.07 -27.82
N LEU A 32 -0.71 6.58 -28.57
CA LEU A 32 0.00 7.82 -28.22
C LEU A 32 -0.92 9.05 -28.24
N LEU A 33 -1.86 9.14 -29.19
CA LEU A 33 -2.84 10.24 -29.24
C LEU A 33 -3.80 10.24 -28.04
N ARG A 34 -4.06 9.09 -27.43
CA ARG A 34 -4.91 8.94 -26.24
C ARG A 34 -4.17 9.10 -24.91
N SER A 35 -2.84 9.21 -24.93
CA SER A 35 -2.07 9.44 -23.70
C SER A 35 -2.47 10.77 -23.04
N PRO A 36 -2.69 10.79 -21.71
CA PRO A 36 -2.87 12.03 -20.96
C PRO A 36 -1.75 13.05 -21.22
N VAL A 37 -0.53 12.56 -21.44
CA VAL A 37 0.63 13.39 -21.79
C VAL A 37 0.44 14.06 -23.16
N HIS A 38 -0.08 13.32 -24.13
CA HIS A 38 -0.36 13.87 -25.46
C HIS A 38 -1.48 14.92 -25.43
N GLN A 39 -2.53 14.71 -24.64
CA GLN A 39 -3.60 15.71 -24.48
C GLN A 39 -3.07 17.01 -23.87
N VAL A 40 -2.19 16.93 -22.88
CA VAL A 40 -1.57 18.10 -22.25
C VAL A 40 -0.64 18.82 -23.23
N VAL A 41 0.19 18.10 -23.99
CA VAL A 41 1.08 18.67 -25.01
C VAL A 41 0.29 19.32 -26.16
N THR A 42 -0.80 18.71 -26.61
CA THR A 42 -1.66 19.28 -27.65
C THR A 42 -2.41 20.52 -27.16
N ARG A 43 -2.81 20.55 -25.88
CA ARG A 43 -3.57 21.67 -25.30
C ARG A 43 -2.71 22.88 -24.95
N HIS A 44 -1.50 22.65 -24.49
CA HIS A 44 -0.63 23.71 -23.95
C HIS A 44 0.62 23.98 -24.81
N GLY A 45 0.88 23.16 -25.82
CA GLY A 45 2.08 23.24 -26.67
C GLY A 45 3.29 22.56 -26.05
N PHE A 46 4.10 21.92 -26.89
CA PHE A 46 5.27 21.16 -26.45
C PHE A 46 6.26 22.00 -25.62
N ASP A 47 6.60 23.20 -26.11
CA ASP A 47 7.61 24.04 -25.47
C ASP A 47 7.19 24.50 -24.06
N ALA A 48 5.93 24.87 -23.87
CA ALA A 48 5.40 25.28 -22.56
C ALA A 48 5.35 24.11 -21.57
N VAL A 49 4.97 22.92 -22.04
CA VAL A 49 4.97 21.70 -21.22
C VAL A 49 6.40 21.30 -20.85
N ALA A 50 7.33 21.29 -21.81
CA ALA A 50 8.74 20.98 -21.57
C ALA A 50 9.38 21.96 -20.57
N GLN A 51 9.10 23.25 -20.69
CA GLN A 51 9.61 24.26 -19.77
C GLN A 51 9.05 24.09 -18.35
N THR A 52 7.77 23.71 -18.24
CA THR A 52 7.13 23.42 -16.96
C THR A 52 7.72 22.16 -16.33
N VAL A 53 7.89 21.07 -17.09
CA VAL A 53 8.50 19.81 -16.62
C VAL A 53 9.94 20.03 -16.18
N LEU A 54 10.74 20.77 -16.95
CA LEU A 54 12.10 21.14 -16.56
C LEU A 54 12.14 21.93 -15.25
N LYS A 55 11.18 22.83 -15.03
CA LYS A 55 11.05 23.57 -13.77
C LYS A 55 10.66 22.65 -12.60
N LEU A 56 9.76 21.69 -12.82
CA LEU A 56 9.39 20.72 -11.79
C LEU A 56 10.55 19.77 -11.44
N LEU A 57 11.36 19.40 -12.43
CA LEU A 57 12.60 18.64 -12.22
C LEU A 57 13.65 19.45 -11.46
N SER A 58 13.84 20.74 -11.79
CA SER A 58 14.76 21.62 -11.04
C SER A 58 14.30 21.86 -9.61
N ASP A 59 12.99 21.96 -9.40
CA ASP A 59 12.35 22.10 -8.09
C ASP A 59 12.33 20.77 -7.31
N LYS A 60 12.90 19.67 -7.87
CA LYS A 60 12.98 18.33 -7.25
C LYS A 60 11.62 17.74 -6.88
N VAL A 61 10.56 18.17 -7.55
CA VAL A 61 9.17 17.77 -7.26
C VAL A 61 8.98 16.25 -7.40
N TYR A 62 9.68 15.62 -8.33
CA TYR A 62 9.61 14.17 -8.55
C TYR A 62 10.53 13.35 -7.63
N GLU A 63 11.44 14.00 -6.89
CA GLU A 63 12.36 13.30 -5.98
C GLU A 63 11.71 13.00 -4.62
N SER A 64 10.66 13.74 -4.22
CA SER A 64 9.96 13.53 -2.95
C SER A 64 8.49 13.93 -3.02
N ALA A 65 7.61 13.06 -2.49
CA ALA A 65 6.19 13.33 -2.34
C ALA A 65 5.90 14.54 -1.43
N VAL A 66 6.84 14.93 -0.55
CA VAL A 66 6.73 16.14 0.28
C VAL A 66 6.85 17.40 -0.59
N ILE A 67 7.82 17.42 -1.50
CA ILE A 67 8.03 18.55 -2.41
C ILE A 67 6.85 18.64 -3.40
N ALA A 68 6.36 17.50 -3.88
CA ALA A 68 5.16 17.43 -4.71
C ALA A 68 3.90 17.94 -3.98
N SER A 69 3.66 17.50 -2.75
CA SER A 69 2.48 17.93 -1.96
C SER A 69 2.54 19.40 -1.52
N GLN A 70 3.73 19.98 -1.33
CA GLN A 70 3.87 21.43 -1.11
C GLN A 70 3.53 22.23 -2.36
N ARG A 71 3.87 21.71 -3.55
CA ARG A 71 3.65 22.39 -4.83
C ARG A 71 2.24 22.20 -5.36
N PHE A 72 1.62 21.06 -5.09
CA PHE A 72 0.30 20.66 -5.58
C PHE A 72 -0.55 20.02 -4.46
N PRO A 73 -0.98 20.81 -3.45
CA PRO A 73 -1.70 20.29 -2.28
C PRO A 73 -3.01 19.58 -2.66
N ASP A 74 -3.74 20.11 -3.64
CA ASP A 74 -5.03 19.59 -4.11
C ASP A 74 -4.94 18.15 -4.66
N LEU A 75 -3.75 17.71 -5.08
CA LEU A 75 -3.54 16.34 -5.57
C LEU A 75 -3.48 15.32 -4.42
N PHE A 76 -3.36 15.75 -3.17
CA PHE A 76 -3.12 14.89 -2.02
C PHE A 76 -4.16 15.07 -0.90
N GLU A 77 -5.26 15.80 -1.13
CA GLU A 77 -6.31 15.97 -0.12
C GLU A 77 -7.07 14.65 0.11
N PRO A 78 -7.07 14.11 1.36
CA PRO A 78 -7.78 12.88 1.67
C PRO A 78 -9.30 13.09 1.75
N SER A 79 -10.06 12.07 1.35
CA SER A 79 -11.53 12.07 1.49
C SER A 79 -11.96 12.18 2.96
N PRO A 80 -13.11 12.82 3.28
CA PRO A 80 -13.61 12.92 4.66
C PRO A 80 -13.72 11.56 5.39
N VAL A 81 -14.03 10.48 4.66
CA VAL A 81 -14.11 9.12 5.21
C VAL A 81 -12.74 8.64 5.67
N GLN A 82 -11.67 8.97 4.93
CA GLN A 82 -10.29 8.61 5.27
C GLN A 82 -9.80 9.40 6.48
N VAL A 83 -10.17 10.67 6.58
CA VAL A 83 -9.84 11.51 7.75
C VAL A 83 -10.48 10.93 9.02
N ALA A 84 -11.74 10.50 8.93
CA ALA A 84 -12.44 9.87 10.05
C ALA A 84 -11.82 8.51 10.45
N ALA A 85 -11.56 7.64 9.48
CA ALA A 85 -10.90 6.34 9.72
C ALA A 85 -9.51 6.51 10.34
N ARG A 86 -8.75 7.51 9.88
CA ARG A 86 -7.46 7.89 10.47
C ARG A 86 -7.62 8.32 11.93
N ALA A 87 -8.52 9.24 12.22
CA ALA A 87 -8.74 9.75 13.58
C ALA A 87 -9.12 8.61 14.53
N GLN A 88 -9.92 7.64 14.05
CA GLN A 88 -10.27 6.44 14.81
C GLN A 88 -9.05 5.56 15.09
N GLY A 89 -8.21 5.29 14.08
CA GLY A 89 -6.99 4.49 14.24
C GLY A 89 -5.95 5.14 15.16
N GLU A 90 -5.79 6.46 15.09
CA GLU A 90 -4.95 7.23 16.02
C GLU A 90 -5.51 7.18 17.45
N ALA A 91 -6.82 7.34 17.63
CA ALA A 91 -7.47 7.28 18.94
C ALA A 91 -7.44 5.88 19.57
N GLU A 92 -7.49 4.82 18.77
CA GLU A 92 -7.32 3.45 19.25
C GLU A 92 -5.89 3.19 19.70
N ALA A 93 -4.89 3.60 18.92
CA ALA A 93 -3.49 3.46 19.29
C ALA A 93 -3.16 4.19 20.60
N THR A 94 -3.61 5.43 20.75
CA THR A 94 -3.42 6.19 22.01
C THR A 94 -4.09 5.49 23.20
N ARG A 95 -5.26 4.88 23.01
CA ARG A 95 -5.93 4.11 24.08
C ARG A 95 -5.15 2.85 24.47
N THR A 96 -4.68 2.09 23.48
CA THR A 96 -3.89 0.88 23.72
C THR A 96 -2.59 1.20 24.43
N GLU A 97 -1.90 2.27 24.01
CA GLU A 97 -0.68 2.76 24.67
C GLU A 97 -0.93 3.20 26.11
N GLN A 98 -2.04 3.87 26.37
CA GLN A 98 -2.37 4.25 27.74
C GLN A 98 -2.66 3.03 28.61
N ALA A 99 -3.36 2.03 28.07
CA ALA A 99 -3.63 0.78 28.79
C ALA A 99 -2.35 -0.01 29.09
N THR A 100 -1.38 -0.05 28.17
CA THR A 100 -0.10 -0.71 28.41
C THR A 100 0.73 0.02 29.48
N LEU A 101 0.76 1.35 29.45
CA LEU A 101 1.41 2.14 30.50
C LEU A 101 0.78 1.91 31.88
N GLU A 102 -0.55 1.84 31.96
CA GLU A 102 -1.28 1.60 33.21
C GLU A 102 -1.06 0.17 33.74
N ALA A 103 -1.10 -0.85 32.86
CA ALA A 103 -0.91 -2.24 33.24
C ALA A 103 0.45 -2.52 33.89
N VAL A 104 1.52 -1.90 33.37
CA VAL A 104 2.87 -2.11 33.88
C VAL A 104 3.20 -1.16 35.05
N GLU A 105 2.46 -0.06 35.23
CA GLU A 105 2.52 0.75 36.46
C GLU A 105 1.99 -0.04 37.67
N LEU A 106 0.95 -0.86 37.47
CA LEU A 106 0.37 -1.72 38.52
C LEU A 106 1.29 -2.86 38.95
N THR A 107 2.13 -3.39 38.06
CA THR A 107 3.06 -4.50 38.39
C THR A 107 4.30 -4.05 39.16
N ASN A 108 4.64 -2.75 39.12
CA ASN A 108 5.81 -2.18 39.79
C ASN A 108 5.50 -1.56 41.17
N SER A 109 4.28 -1.72 41.70
CA SER A 109 3.90 -1.23 43.03
C SER A 109 4.44 -2.17 44.13
N PRO A 110 5.20 -1.69 45.14
CA PRO A 110 5.90 -2.53 46.11
C PRO A 110 5.00 -3.20 47.17
N ASN A 111 3.68 -3.26 46.98
CA ASN A 111 2.74 -3.73 48.01
C ASN A 111 1.76 -4.82 47.56
N SER A 112 2.18 -5.75 46.71
CA SER A 112 1.44 -7.02 46.56
C SER A 112 2.38 -8.20 46.69
N GLN A 113 2.41 -8.76 47.90
CA GLN A 113 2.75 -10.17 48.08
C GLN A 113 1.67 -11.02 47.40
N ASP A 114 2.13 -12.10 46.77
CA ASP A 114 1.35 -13.14 46.09
C ASP A 114 0.52 -12.69 44.87
N ILE A 115 0.94 -13.17 43.69
CA ILE A 115 0.15 -14.10 42.85
C ILE A 115 1.10 -14.74 41.81
N HIS A 116 1.01 -16.06 41.73
CA HIS A 116 1.71 -16.95 40.81
C HIS A 116 1.48 -16.61 39.32
N HIS A 117 2.56 -16.77 38.54
CA HIS A 117 2.64 -17.14 37.12
C HIS A 117 1.58 -16.62 36.14
N THR A 118 2.00 -15.68 35.30
CA THR A 118 1.67 -15.68 33.86
C THR A 118 2.71 -14.85 33.11
N GLU A 119 3.88 -15.44 32.86
CA GLU A 119 4.86 -14.91 31.88
C GLU A 119 4.43 -15.15 30.42
N GLU A 120 3.31 -15.87 30.21
CA GLU A 120 2.77 -16.21 28.89
C GLU A 120 1.93 -15.08 28.24
N ASP A 121 1.51 -14.06 28.98
CA ASP A 121 0.61 -13.01 28.43
C ASP A 121 1.36 -11.79 27.87
N LEU A 122 2.65 -11.62 28.22
CA LEU A 122 3.49 -10.52 27.75
C LEU A 122 4.29 -10.87 26.47
N THR A 123 4.44 -12.15 26.17
CA THR A 123 5.14 -12.63 24.96
C THR A 123 4.23 -12.74 23.74
N ALA A 124 2.92 -12.88 23.92
CA ALA A 124 1.96 -13.06 22.82
C ALA A 124 1.69 -11.80 21.97
N ILE A 125 2.16 -10.62 22.38
CA ILE A 125 1.92 -9.35 21.66
C ILE A 125 3.15 -8.88 20.87
N HIS A 126 4.34 -9.44 21.14
CA HIS A 126 5.58 -8.99 20.50
C HIS A 126 5.88 -9.62 19.13
N ASP A 127 5.23 -10.73 18.77
CA ASP A 127 5.43 -11.43 17.49
C ASP A 127 4.44 -11.00 16.38
N ALA A 128 3.50 -10.12 16.67
CA ALA A 128 2.63 -9.55 15.66
C ALA A 128 3.14 -8.16 15.25
N ARG A 129 3.64 -8.07 14.01
CA ARG A 129 3.78 -6.83 13.20
C ARG A 129 5.19 -6.25 13.08
N ASP A 130 6.18 -7.09 12.87
CA ASP A 130 7.29 -6.75 11.98
C ASP A 130 7.33 -7.76 10.82
N GLY A 131 7.12 -7.26 9.59
CA GLY A 131 7.26 -8.02 8.34
C GLY A 131 6.20 -9.10 8.05
N SER A 132 5.41 -8.89 6.99
CA SER A 132 4.51 -9.88 6.35
C SER A 132 3.12 -10.06 6.98
N ALA A 133 2.20 -9.19 6.58
CA ALA A 133 0.79 -9.57 6.44
C ALA A 133 0.22 -8.88 5.21
N CYS A 134 0.36 -9.54 4.06
CA CYS A 134 -0.60 -9.38 2.98
C CYS A 134 -1.94 -9.87 3.51
N ASN A 135 -2.83 -8.95 3.90
CA ASN A 135 -4.24 -9.27 4.13
C ASN A 135 -5.07 -8.44 3.15
N VAL A 136 -5.38 -9.10 2.04
CA VAL A 136 -6.41 -8.70 1.09
C VAL A 136 -7.76 -8.80 1.80
N ALA A 137 -8.22 -7.69 2.38
CA ALA A 137 -9.62 -7.29 2.53
C ALA A 137 -9.69 -5.98 3.36
N GLY A 138 -10.06 -4.86 2.72
CA GLY A 138 -10.44 -3.62 3.40
C GLY A 138 -9.26 -2.73 3.79
N ILE A 139 -8.94 -1.77 2.92
CA ILE A 139 -7.86 -0.82 3.15
C ILE A 139 -8.27 0.18 4.23
N SER A 140 -7.82 -0.06 5.46
CA SER A 140 -7.85 0.91 6.57
C SER A 140 -6.72 0.61 7.56
N LEU A 141 -5.52 0.31 7.05
CA LEU A 141 -4.38 -0.08 7.91
C LEU A 141 -3.18 0.85 7.83
N LEU A 142 -3.30 1.97 7.11
CA LEU A 142 -2.23 2.96 7.03
C LEU A 142 -2.24 3.99 8.17
N PHE A 143 -3.07 3.85 9.19
CA PHE A 143 -2.96 4.67 10.40
C PHE A 143 -3.11 3.77 11.63
N PRO A 144 -2.40 4.07 12.73
CA PRO A 144 -1.55 5.24 13.00
C PRO A 144 -0.18 5.26 12.29
N VAL A 145 0.53 6.39 12.39
CA VAL A 145 1.92 6.55 11.93
C VAL A 145 2.86 6.33 13.11
N TYR A 146 3.85 5.47 12.92
CA TYR A 146 4.92 5.21 13.89
C TYR A 146 6.28 5.50 13.26
N LEU A 147 7.26 5.83 14.10
CA LEU A 147 8.65 5.75 13.69
C LEU A 147 9.09 4.28 13.60
N PRO A 148 10.12 3.98 12.80
CA PRO A 148 10.82 2.70 12.90
C PRO A 148 11.25 2.45 14.35
N PHE A 149 10.98 1.25 14.86
CA PHE A 149 11.20 0.94 16.27
C PHE A 149 12.61 1.23 16.79
N PRO A 150 13.71 0.89 16.07
CA PRO A 150 15.05 1.23 16.54
C PRO A 150 15.26 2.73 16.74
N THR A 151 14.69 3.55 15.84
CA THR A 151 14.78 5.02 15.92
C THR A 151 13.93 5.58 17.04
N GLU A 152 12.72 5.05 17.22
CA GLU A 152 11.82 5.41 18.33
C GLU A 152 12.44 5.09 19.68
N HIS A 153 12.95 3.88 19.85
CA HIS A 153 13.57 3.46 21.10
C HIS A 153 14.81 4.31 21.41
N LEU A 154 15.65 4.58 20.41
CA LEU A 154 16.80 5.48 20.56
C LEU A 154 16.35 6.89 20.95
N LEU A 155 15.29 7.42 20.33
CA LEU A 155 14.70 8.71 20.68
C LEU A 155 14.30 8.74 22.17
N MET A 156 13.59 7.72 22.63
CA MET A 156 13.14 7.61 24.03
C MET A 156 14.32 7.47 25.01
N GLU A 157 15.34 6.67 24.68
CA GLU A 157 16.56 6.55 25.48
C GLU A 157 17.31 7.89 25.60
N LYS A 158 17.45 8.63 24.49
CA LYS A 158 18.09 9.96 24.49
C LYS A 158 17.27 10.97 25.28
N LEU A 159 15.95 10.93 25.16
CA LEU A 159 15.05 11.81 25.91
C LEU A 159 15.16 11.55 27.41
N GLN A 160 15.15 10.27 27.84
CA GLN A 160 15.37 9.88 29.23
C GLN A 160 16.70 10.43 29.75
N LYS A 161 17.81 10.17 29.04
CA LYS A 161 19.15 10.60 29.47
C LYS A 161 19.30 12.12 29.57
N LEU A 162 18.68 12.88 28.64
CA LEU A 162 18.68 14.34 28.70
C LEU A 162 17.96 14.84 29.96
N LEU A 163 16.80 14.25 30.27
CA LEU A 163 16.02 14.62 31.45
C LEU A 163 16.70 14.23 32.76
N GLU A 164 17.31 13.06 32.84
CA GLU A 164 18.04 12.62 34.05
C GLU A 164 19.22 13.56 34.33
N THR A 165 19.97 13.94 33.28
CA THR A 165 21.05 14.93 33.41
C THR A 165 20.52 16.31 33.82
N ALA A 166 19.42 16.78 33.21
CA ALA A 166 18.81 18.06 33.57
C ALA A 166 18.34 18.09 35.04
N CYS A 167 17.71 17.00 35.49
CA CYS A 167 17.25 16.86 36.88
C CYS A 167 18.43 16.80 37.84
N TYR A 168 19.50 16.07 37.51
CA TYR A 168 20.73 16.02 38.29
C TYR A 168 21.37 17.39 38.46
N GLU A 169 21.54 18.15 37.38
CA GLU A 169 22.11 19.49 37.47
C GLU A 169 21.25 20.44 38.31
N TYR A 170 19.92 20.36 38.17
CA TYR A 170 19.02 21.09 39.05
C TYR A 170 19.18 20.68 40.51
N GLY A 171 19.18 19.38 40.80
CA GLY A 171 19.33 18.85 42.16
C GLY A 171 20.66 19.24 42.79
N ALA A 172 21.75 19.24 42.02
CA ALA A 172 23.05 19.69 42.48
C ALA A 172 23.05 21.18 42.90
N ARG A 173 22.27 22.02 42.21
CA ARG A 173 22.14 23.46 42.48
C ARG A 173 21.17 23.78 43.62
N GLU A 174 20.00 23.14 43.62
CA GLU A 174 18.85 23.54 44.44
C GLU A 174 18.53 22.58 45.59
N LEU A 175 18.97 21.32 45.49
CA LEU A 175 18.67 20.24 46.44
C LEU A 175 19.95 19.54 46.95
N SER A 176 21.06 20.27 47.06
CA SER A 176 22.39 19.69 47.31
C SER A 176 22.46 18.84 48.58
N SER A 177 21.69 19.17 49.62
CA SER A 177 21.61 18.36 50.85
C SER A 177 21.01 16.98 50.58
N VAL A 178 19.92 16.91 49.81
CA VAL A 178 19.27 15.64 49.42
C VAL A 178 20.21 14.80 48.54
N MET A 179 20.93 15.46 47.61
CA MET A 179 21.90 14.78 46.76
C MET A 179 23.01 14.10 47.58
N GLN A 180 23.52 14.79 48.61
CA GLN A 180 24.55 14.24 49.50
C GLN A 180 24.03 13.12 50.37
N ASP A 181 22.86 13.30 51.00
CA ASP A 181 22.26 12.32 51.90
C ASP A 181 21.89 11.01 51.18
N ARG A 182 21.49 11.10 49.90
CA ARG A 182 21.12 9.95 49.07
C ARG A 182 22.27 9.39 48.24
N HIS A 183 23.47 9.96 48.34
CA HIS A 183 24.64 9.59 47.54
C HIS A 183 24.39 9.62 46.02
N TRP A 184 23.64 10.62 45.57
CA TRP A 184 23.38 10.86 44.15
C TRP A 184 24.53 11.67 43.56
N ASP A 185 25.61 10.98 43.20
CA ASP A 185 26.90 11.56 42.80
C ASP A 185 27.05 11.75 41.27
N CYS A 186 26.15 11.15 40.48
CA CYS A 186 26.12 11.27 39.03
C CYS A 186 24.68 11.22 38.49
N PRO A 187 24.44 11.68 37.25
CA PRO A 187 23.13 11.60 36.60
C PRO A 187 22.56 10.18 36.56
N GLU A 188 23.41 9.18 36.30
CA GLU A 188 23.03 7.77 36.21
C GLU A 188 22.61 7.14 37.55
N ALA A 189 22.89 7.80 38.69
CA ALA A 189 22.54 7.29 40.02
C ALA A 189 21.04 7.42 40.33
N VAL A 190 20.28 8.17 39.54
CA VAL A 190 18.89 8.54 39.85
C VAL A 190 17.99 8.46 38.63
N GLU A 191 16.97 7.62 38.74
CA GLU A 191 16.00 7.41 37.69
C GLU A 191 14.93 8.51 37.65
N LEU A 192 14.34 8.77 36.48
CA LEU A 192 13.26 9.76 36.32
C LEU A 192 12.06 9.55 37.25
N SER A 193 11.73 8.29 37.60
CA SER A 193 10.64 8.01 38.56
C SER A 193 10.96 8.55 39.95
N GLN A 194 12.22 8.46 40.40
CA GLN A 194 12.66 9.00 41.68
C GLN A 194 12.74 10.53 41.65
N TRP A 195 13.16 11.11 40.52
CA TRP A 195 13.07 12.55 40.29
C TRP A 195 11.63 13.06 40.32
N ALA A 196 10.71 12.33 39.69
CA ALA A 196 9.29 12.67 39.68
C ALA A 196 8.71 12.72 41.11
N GLU A 197 9.08 11.76 41.96
CA GLU A 197 8.70 11.75 43.37
C GLU A 197 9.33 12.95 44.12
N LEU A 198 10.64 13.15 44.00
CA LEU A 198 11.35 14.21 44.71
C LEU A 198 10.84 15.61 44.35
N LEU A 199 10.69 15.89 43.05
CA LEU A 199 10.21 17.18 42.54
C LEU A 199 8.71 17.41 42.80
N GLY A 200 7.96 16.35 43.12
CA GLY A 200 6.56 16.41 43.51
C GLY A 200 6.32 16.96 44.93
N HIS A 201 7.36 16.99 45.77
CA HIS A 201 7.27 17.55 47.12
C HIS A 201 7.23 19.10 47.08
N GLU A 202 6.38 19.69 47.92
CA GLU A 202 6.21 21.15 47.98
C GLU A 202 7.54 21.86 48.23
N GLY A 203 7.83 22.87 47.40
CA GLY A 203 9.04 23.69 47.51
C GLY A 203 10.28 23.15 46.82
N ASN A 204 10.30 21.88 46.38
CA ASN A 204 11.47 21.29 45.72
C ASN A 204 11.65 21.76 44.27
N LEU A 205 10.55 22.10 43.58
CA LEU A 205 10.59 22.67 42.24
C LEU A 205 10.17 24.15 42.27
N LYS A 206 11.11 25.06 41.98
CA LYS A 206 10.87 26.50 41.92
C LYS A 206 10.23 26.92 40.59
N ARG A 207 9.04 26.40 40.29
CA ARG A 207 8.32 26.68 39.05
C ARG A 207 7.60 28.04 39.12
N GLN A 208 7.90 28.95 38.20
CA GLN A 208 7.09 30.15 37.97
C GLN A 208 6.17 29.94 36.76
N GLY A 209 4.85 30.09 36.96
CA GLY A 209 3.90 30.26 35.85
C GLY A 209 3.01 29.07 35.48
N SER A 210 1.99 29.40 34.68
CA SER A 210 0.88 28.56 34.21
C SER A 210 1.30 27.64 33.06
N GLY A 211 1.13 26.33 33.25
CA GLY A 211 1.29 25.27 32.25
C GLY A 211 0.57 24.02 32.73
N LYS A 212 0.88 22.84 32.17
CA LYS A 212 0.31 21.57 32.64
C LYS A 212 0.46 21.43 34.17
N PRO A 213 -0.52 20.85 34.88
CA PRO A 213 -0.41 20.56 36.30
C PRO A 213 0.88 19.79 36.60
N LEU A 214 1.64 20.20 37.63
CA LEU A 214 2.92 19.59 37.95
C LEU A 214 2.81 18.06 38.12
N LYS A 215 1.73 17.60 38.76
CA LYS A 215 1.45 16.17 38.92
C LYS A 215 1.32 15.41 37.59
N GLU A 216 0.72 16.02 36.58
CA GLU A 216 0.59 15.41 35.24
C GLU A 216 1.93 15.39 34.51
N LEU A 217 2.71 16.46 34.64
CA LEU A 217 4.05 16.55 34.08
C LEU A 217 4.96 15.47 34.68
N LEU A 218 5.03 15.38 36.01
CA LEU A 218 5.85 14.38 36.71
C LEU A 218 5.40 12.94 36.40
N ARG A 219 4.09 12.71 36.24
CA ARG A 219 3.57 11.42 35.75
C ARG A 219 4.09 11.11 34.35
N SER A 220 4.02 12.07 33.42
CA SER A 220 4.53 11.89 32.06
C SER A 220 6.04 11.57 32.05
N ILE A 221 6.80 12.17 32.96
CA ILE A 221 8.25 11.97 33.06
C ILE A 221 8.59 10.57 33.59
N ALA A 222 7.83 10.07 34.57
CA ALA A 222 7.91 8.68 34.99
C ALA A 222 7.55 7.71 33.84
N GLN A 223 6.54 8.05 33.03
CA GLN A 223 6.14 7.28 31.86
C GLN A 223 7.22 7.28 30.76
N ILE A 224 7.99 8.36 30.57
CA ILE A 224 9.10 8.40 29.61
C ILE A 224 10.16 7.35 29.94
N ARG A 225 10.59 7.27 31.21
CA ARG A 225 11.50 6.20 31.67
C ARG A 225 10.87 4.84 31.41
N HIS A 226 9.59 4.70 31.76
CA HIS A 226 8.88 3.44 31.62
C HIS A 226 8.88 2.94 30.17
N THR A 227 8.50 3.80 29.22
CA THR A 227 8.53 3.52 27.79
C THR A 227 9.94 3.18 27.30
N ALA A 228 10.96 3.92 27.72
CA ALA A 228 12.33 3.68 27.31
C ALA A 228 12.87 2.34 27.83
N VAL A 229 12.73 2.07 29.13
CA VAL A 229 13.25 0.87 29.79
C VAL A 229 12.53 -0.40 29.31
N HIS A 230 11.20 -0.36 29.21
CA HIS A 230 10.39 -1.50 28.77
C HIS A 230 10.19 -1.57 27.25
N ARG A 231 10.83 -0.66 26.51
CA ARG A 231 10.84 -0.62 25.04
C ARG A 231 9.44 -0.63 24.43
N LEU A 232 8.53 0.11 25.05
CA LEU A 232 7.13 0.14 24.64
C LEU A 232 6.96 0.93 23.34
N ARG A 233 6.15 0.40 22.42
CA ARG A 233 5.78 1.12 21.19
C ARG A 233 4.94 2.35 21.54
N THR A 234 5.25 3.47 20.89
CA THR A 234 4.60 4.75 21.13
C THR A 234 4.21 5.42 19.83
N SER A 235 2.95 5.85 19.73
CA SER A 235 2.39 6.54 18.56
C SER A 235 3.05 7.89 18.34
N SER A 236 2.88 8.43 17.13
CA SER A 236 3.26 9.81 16.80
C SER A 236 2.72 10.83 17.80
N THR A 237 1.47 10.68 18.25
CA THR A 237 0.83 11.54 19.25
C THR A 237 1.43 11.35 20.64
N GLY A 238 1.68 10.10 21.04
CA GLY A 238 2.37 9.78 22.30
C GLY A 238 3.79 10.35 22.38
N LEU A 239 4.58 10.21 21.31
CA LEU A 239 5.94 10.75 21.22
C LEU A 239 5.96 12.27 21.30
N GLN A 240 5.07 12.94 20.55
CA GLN A 240 4.94 14.39 20.60
C GLN A 240 4.54 14.88 22.00
N ARG A 241 3.64 14.16 22.67
CA ARG A 241 3.26 14.46 24.06
C ARG A 241 4.45 14.35 25.00
N PHE A 242 5.21 13.24 24.93
CA PHE A 242 6.39 13.03 25.76
C PHE A 242 7.47 14.09 25.52
N LEU A 243 7.71 14.47 24.26
CA LEU A 243 8.68 15.52 23.92
C LEU A 243 8.25 16.89 24.45
N ALA A 244 6.96 17.24 24.33
CA ALA A 244 6.42 18.48 24.88
C ALA A 244 6.50 18.51 26.41
N ASP A 245 6.17 17.41 27.08
CA ASP A 245 6.24 17.27 28.53
C ASP A 245 7.69 17.30 29.04
N ALA A 246 8.61 16.69 28.31
CA ALA A 246 10.04 16.79 28.61
C ALA A 246 10.56 18.23 28.49
N GLU A 247 10.14 18.96 27.44
CA GLU A 247 10.53 20.35 27.25
C GLU A 247 9.96 21.25 28.36
N ASP A 248 8.70 21.05 28.74
CA ASP A 248 8.05 21.76 29.83
C ASP A 248 8.76 21.51 31.18
N LEU A 249 9.21 20.28 31.44
CA LEU A 249 10.01 20.00 32.63
C LEU A 249 11.38 20.69 32.57
N ALA A 250 12.13 20.54 31.48
CA ALA A 250 13.44 21.17 31.33
C ALA A 250 13.37 22.70 31.52
N ARG A 251 12.31 23.32 31.02
CA ARG A 251 12.02 24.74 31.23
C ARG A 251 11.72 25.05 32.70
N ALA A 252 10.97 24.20 33.38
CA ALA A 252 10.67 24.35 34.80
C ALA A 252 11.91 24.18 35.71
N LEU A 253 12.88 23.36 35.28
CA LEU A 253 14.19 23.21 35.94
C LEU A 253 15.12 24.42 35.69
N GLY A 254 14.70 25.36 34.83
CA GLY A 254 15.47 26.57 34.50
C GLY A 254 16.67 26.30 33.60
N ASP A 255 16.72 25.17 32.91
CA ASP A 255 17.87 24.79 32.10
C ASP A 255 17.67 25.07 30.61
N ASN A 256 18.28 26.15 30.13
CA ASN A 256 18.14 26.57 28.75
C ASN A 256 18.84 25.62 27.76
N ILE A 257 19.90 24.92 28.18
CA ILE A 257 20.64 24.01 27.30
C ILE A 257 19.80 22.76 27.04
N TYR A 258 19.28 22.13 28.10
CA TYR A 258 18.42 20.95 27.93
C TYR A 258 17.09 21.29 27.28
N THR A 259 16.50 22.45 27.61
CA THR A 259 15.28 22.94 26.93
C THR A 259 15.52 23.07 25.43
N GLN A 260 16.63 23.69 25.00
CA GLN A 260 16.96 23.85 23.59
C GLN A 260 17.24 22.50 22.90
N ALA A 261 17.94 21.58 23.56
CA ALA A 261 18.23 20.25 23.03
C ALA A 261 16.94 19.44 22.80
N ILE A 262 16.03 19.44 23.77
CA ILE A 262 14.74 18.76 23.69
C ILE A 262 13.84 19.44 22.65
N ALA A 263 13.80 20.77 22.60
CA ALA A 263 13.04 21.50 21.58
C ALA A 263 13.52 21.16 20.16
N LYS A 264 14.84 21.06 19.95
CA LYS A 264 15.39 20.61 18.66
C LYS A 264 14.95 19.19 18.33
N LEU A 265 15.05 18.27 19.30
CA LEU A 265 14.63 16.88 19.12
C LEU A 265 13.12 16.77 18.80
N SER A 266 12.31 17.62 19.43
CA SER A 266 10.87 17.75 19.19
C SER A 266 10.57 18.21 17.76
N LEU A 267 11.25 19.26 17.29
CA LEU A 267 11.11 19.77 15.92
C LEU A 267 11.54 18.73 14.88
N ASP A 268 12.69 18.09 15.07
CA ASP A 268 13.20 17.05 14.16
C ASP A 268 12.20 15.87 14.09
N THR A 269 11.71 15.41 15.24
CA THR A 269 10.71 14.32 15.33
C THR A 269 9.39 14.71 14.66
N GLN A 270 8.88 15.92 14.91
CA GLN A 270 7.65 16.42 14.29
C GLN A 270 7.78 16.50 12.77
N SER A 271 8.91 16.99 12.28
CA SER A 271 9.20 17.07 10.84
C SER A 271 9.17 15.68 10.20
N THR A 272 9.91 14.72 10.78
CA THR A 272 9.95 13.34 10.29
C THR A 272 8.58 12.67 10.32
N LEU A 273 7.80 12.82 11.40
CA LEU A 273 6.45 12.26 11.49
C LEU A 273 5.49 12.89 10.47
N THR A 274 5.62 14.18 10.21
CA THR A 274 4.81 14.88 9.20
C THR A 274 5.14 14.38 7.80
N GLU A 275 6.43 14.21 7.48
CA GLU A 275 6.86 13.62 6.21
C GLU A 275 6.36 12.19 6.04
N LEU A 276 6.52 11.33 7.05
CA LEU A 276 6.00 9.96 7.03
C LEU A 276 4.49 9.93 6.81
N THR A 277 3.74 10.82 7.47
CA THR A 277 2.30 10.95 7.30
C THR A 277 1.94 11.28 5.85
N LYS A 278 2.61 12.27 5.24
CA LYS A 278 2.38 12.67 3.85
C LYS A 278 2.73 11.56 2.86
N ASN A 279 3.88 10.91 3.04
CA ASN A 279 4.30 9.80 2.19
C ASN A 279 3.29 8.65 2.23
N LYS A 280 2.79 8.35 3.43
CA LYS A 280 1.77 7.32 3.64
C LYS A 280 0.43 7.66 2.99
N GLN A 281 0.02 8.93 3.03
CA GLN A 281 -1.15 9.44 2.30
C GLN A 281 -0.99 9.31 0.78
N SER A 282 0.19 9.66 0.26
CA SER A 282 0.48 9.52 -1.17
C SER A 282 0.37 8.07 -1.63
N ILE A 283 0.92 7.13 -0.86
CA ILE A 283 0.85 5.69 -1.18
C ILE A 283 -0.59 5.19 -1.13
N GLN A 284 -1.38 5.64 -0.14
CA GLN A 284 -2.79 5.31 -0.01
C GLN A 284 -3.58 5.72 -1.26
N LEU A 285 -3.40 6.97 -1.70
CA LEU A 285 -4.10 7.51 -2.86
C LEU A 285 -3.73 6.75 -4.14
N GLN A 286 -2.45 6.44 -4.33
CA GLN A 286 -1.99 5.64 -5.48
C GLN A 286 -2.60 4.24 -5.49
N LEU A 287 -2.71 3.60 -4.32
CA LEU A 287 -3.34 2.30 -4.19
C LEU A 287 -4.82 2.35 -4.57
N GLU A 288 -5.56 3.36 -4.12
CA GLU A 288 -6.97 3.55 -4.44
C GLU A 288 -7.20 3.76 -5.94
N GLN A 289 -6.39 4.63 -6.56
CA GLN A 289 -6.43 4.86 -8.01
C GLN A 289 -6.16 3.58 -8.81
N ALA A 290 -5.15 2.80 -8.40
CA ALA A 290 -4.84 1.54 -9.04
C ALA A 290 -5.99 0.53 -8.91
N GLN A 291 -6.67 0.52 -7.76
CA GLN A 291 -7.81 -0.36 -7.53
C GLN A 291 -9.05 0.05 -8.33
N GLU A 292 -9.32 1.34 -8.48
CA GLU A 292 -10.40 1.85 -9.31
C GLU A 292 -10.19 1.45 -10.78
N GLU A 293 -8.97 1.58 -11.29
CA GLU A 293 -8.63 1.16 -12.65
C GLU A 293 -8.78 -0.36 -12.82
N ILE A 294 -8.34 -1.17 -11.86
CA ILE A 294 -8.56 -2.62 -11.87
C ILE A 294 -10.05 -2.96 -11.86
N ALA A 295 -10.85 -2.26 -11.06
CA ALA A 295 -12.30 -2.49 -10.98
C ALA A 295 -12.99 -2.16 -12.31
N LYS A 296 -12.57 -1.08 -12.97
CA LYS A 296 -13.05 -0.70 -14.30
C LYS A 296 -12.69 -1.76 -15.35
N GLN A 297 -11.43 -2.20 -15.38
CA GLN A 297 -10.97 -3.25 -16.31
C GLN A 297 -11.74 -4.56 -16.13
N ARG A 298 -12.03 -4.94 -14.88
CA ARG A 298 -12.88 -6.10 -14.58
C ARG A 298 -14.28 -5.94 -15.15
N ALA A 299 -14.92 -4.78 -14.94
CA ALA A 299 -16.26 -4.52 -15.49
C ALA A 299 -16.30 -4.55 -17.03
N GLU A 300 -15.27 -4.03 -17.69
CA GLU A 300 -15.15 -4.11 -19.16
C GLU A 300 -15.00 -5.55 -19.66
N LEU A 301 -14.21 -6.37 -18.95
CA LEU A 301 -14.05 -7.80 -19.25
C LEU A 301 -15.36 -8.57 -19.03
N ASP A 302 -16.04 -8.34 -17.92
CA ASP A 302 -17.33 -8.97 -17.60
C ASP A 302 -18.38 -8.65 -18.67
N GLN A 303 -18.41 -7.39 -19.13
CA GLN A 303 -19.29 -6.97 -20.22
C GLN A 303 -18.99 -7.75 -21.51
N LYS A 304 -17.69 -7.85 -21.88
CA LYS A 304 -17.27 -8.55 -23.10
C LYS A 304 -17.58 -10.05 -23.03
N GLU A 305 -17.36 -10.69 -21.89
CA GLU A 305 -17.74 -12.08 -21.65
C GLU A 305 -19.25 -12.28 -21.86
N GLN A 306 -20.06 -11.42 -21.26
CA GLN A 306 -21.52 -11.51 -21.37
C GLN A 306 -22.03 -11.28 -22.80
N GLU A 307 -21.38 -10.39 -23.57
CA GLU A 307 -21.68 -10.16 -24.99
C GLU A 307 -21.34 -11.38 -25.85
N ASN A 308 -20.19 -12.03 -25.59
CA ASN A 308 -19.77 -13.26 -26.26
C ASN A 308 -20.74 -14.41 -25.97
N LEU A 309 -21.14 -14.60 -24.70
CA LEU A 309 -22.12 -15.63 -24.33
C LEU A 309 -23.45 -15.42 -25.07
N ARG A 310 -23.97 -14.18 -25.12
CA ARG A 310 -25.19 -13.85 -25.87
C ARG A 310 -25.03 -14.06 -27.37
N HIS A 311 -23.82 -13.87 -27.91
CA HIS A 311 -23.53 -14.15 -29.32
C HIS A 311 -23.65 -15.64 -29.60
N MET A 312 -22.96 -16.45 -28.81
CA MET A 312 -22.97 -17.91 -28.94
C MET A 312 -24.38 -18.49 -28.78
N GLU A 313 -25.17 -18.01 -27.81
CA GLU A 313 -26.57 -18.43 -27.63
C GLU A 313 -27.44 -18.13 -28.87
N ARG A 314 -27.22 -16.98 -29.52
CA ARG A 314 -27.94 -16.61 -30.75
C ARG A 314 -27.55 -17.50 -31.92
N GLU A 315 -26.26 -17.75 -32.10
CA GLU A 315 -25.76 -18.64 -33.15
C GLU A 315 -26.25 -20.08 -32.96
N ASP A 316 -26.14 -20.62 -31.76
CA ASP A 316 -26.64 -21.96 -31.42
C ASP A 316 -28.14 -22.09 -31.72
N LYS A 317 -28.94 -21.08 -31.33
CA LYS A 317 -30.37 -21.07 -31.65
C LYS A 317 -30.62 -21.08 -33.16
N MET A 318 -29.90 -20.25 -33.92
CA MET A 318 -30.03 -20.23 -35.38
C MET A 318 -29.70 -21.57 -36.02
N TYR A 319 -28.63 -22.24 -35.57
CA TYR A 319 -28.26 -23.56 -36.08
C TYR A 319 -29.27 -24.64 -35.72
N ARG A 320 -29.82 -24.60 -34.49
CA ARG A 320 -30.91 -25.51 -34.07
C ARG A 320 -32.16 -25.34 -34.91
N ASP A 321 -32.59 -24.10 -35.15
CA ASP A 321 -33.78 -23.80 -35.96
C ASP A 321 -33.58 -24.30 -37.41
N LEU A 322 -32.40 -24.04 -38.01
CA LEU A 322 -32.08 -24.50 -39.37
C LEU A 322 -32.03 -26.03 -39.48
N ALA A 323 -31.45 -26.71 -38.48
CA ALA A 323 -31.43 -28.17 -38.42
C ALA A 323 -32.85 -28.74 -38.29
N GLY A 324 -33.69 -28.12 -37.45
CA GLY A 324 -35.10 -28.44 -37.30
C GLY A 324 -35.88 -28.30 -38.60
N GLU A 325 -35.75 -27.18 -39.31
CA GLU A 325 -36.42 -26.97 -40.61
C GLU A 325 -36.00 -28.00 -41.66
N LYS A 326 -34.70 -28.33 -41.74
CA LYS A 326 -34.19 -29.35 -42.66
C LYS A 326 -34.79 -30.72 -42.35
N LEU A 327 -34.83 -31.11 -41.08
CA LEU A 327 -35.41 -32.38 -40.66
C LEU A 327 -36.92 -32.41 -40.91
N GLN A 328 -37.65 -31.32 -40.63
CA GLN A 328 -39.08 -31.22 -40.88
C GLN A 328 -39.42 -31.42 -42.36
N LYS A 329 -38.64 -30.80 -43.27
CA LYS A 329 -38.80 -31.00 -44.71
C LYS A 329 -38.61 -32.46 -45.11
N ALA A 330 -37.61 -33.14 -44.54
CA ALA A 330 -37.38 -34.57 -44.79
C ALA A 330 -38.54 -35.44 -44.26
N LEU A 331 -39.06 -35.14 -43.07
CA LEU A 331 -40.20 -35.86 -42.49
C LEU A 331 -41.49 -35.70 -43.30
N ASN A 332 -41.80 -34.48 -43.77
CA ASN A 332 -42.98 -34.23 -44.61
C ASN A 332 -42.93 -35.01 -45.93
N ILE A 333 -41.74 -35.26 -46.49
CA ILE A 333 -41.59 -36.13 -47.67
C ILE A 333 -42.02 -37.56 -47.32
N VAL A 334 -41.54 -38.10 -46.20
CA VAL A 334 -41.89 -39.46 -45.74
C VAL A 334 -43.38 -39.60 -45.44
N GLU A 335 -44.00 -38.59 -44.84
CA GLU A 335 -45.45 -38.56 -44.57
C GLU A 335 -46.27 -38.55 -45.87
N ASN A 336 -45.86 -37.74 -46.86
CA ASN A 336 -46.48 -37.73 -48.19
C ASN A 336 -46.30 -39.06 -48.94
N PHE A 337 -45.19 -39.78 -48.71
CA PHE A 337 -44.99 -41.14 -49.23
C PHE A 337 -45.93 -42.17 -48.57
N SER A 338 -46.24 -42.03 -47.28
CA SER A 338 -47.24 -42.90 -46.61
C SER A 338 -48.65 -42.66 -47.14
N VAL A 339 -49.04 -41.41 -47.39
CA VAL A 339 -50.35 -41.07 -48.01
C VAL A 339 -50.43 -41.52 -49.47
N ALA A 340 -49.29 -41.55 -50.20
CA ALA A 340 -49.24 -42.08 -51.56
C ALA A 340 -49.29 -43.62 -51.63
N LEU A 341 -48.85 -44.32 -50.57
CA LEU A 341 -48.99 -45.77 -50.41
C LEU A 341 -50.42 -46.16 -50.02
N GLU A 342 -51.09 -45.42 -49.14
CA GLU A 342 -52.52 -45.65 -48.83
C GLU A 342 -53.45 -45.39 -50.03
N ASN A 343 -53.09 -44.50 -50.97
CA ASN A 343 -53.85 -44.27 -52.20
C ASN A 343 -53.52 -45.24 -53.35
N LYS A 344 -52.61 -46.19 -53.14
CA LYS A 344 -52.20 -47.20 -54.16
C LYS A 344 -52.58 -48.63 -53.80
N ASP A 345 -53.32 -48.87 -52.72
CA ASP A 345 -53.74 -50.22 -52.31
C ASP A 345 -55.05 -50.70 -52.96
N LEU A 346 -55.35 -50.21 -54.17
CA LEU A 346 -56.41 -50.74 -55.03
C LEU A 346 -55.99 -50.72 -56.51
N THR A 347 -54.93 -51.45 -56.86
CA THR A 347 -54.82 -52.15 -58.16
C THR A 347 -53.62 -53.10 -58.13
N GLU A 348 -53.94 -54.39 -58.24
CA GLU A 348 -53.27 -55.42 -59.07
C GLU A 348 -51.75 -55.29 -59.24
N GLY A 349 -50.94 -56.24 -58.80
CA GLY A 349 -51.08 -57.66 -59.10
C GLY A 349 -50.07 -58.04 -60.18
N ASP A 350 -49.15 -58.92 -59.79
CA ASP A 350 -48.53 -59.94 -60.64
C ASP A 350 -47.12 -59.72 -61.22
N MET A 351 -46.23 -60.56 -60.67
CA MET A 351 -45.20 -61.43 -61.28
C MET A 351 -43.89 -60.94 -61.93
N GLY A 352 -42.81 -61.54 -61.40
CA GLY A 352 -41.59 -61.97 -62.10
C GLY A 352 -40.41 -61.01 -61.98
N GLY A 353 -39.18 -61.38 -61.66
CA GLY A 353 -38.50 -62.66 -61.47
C GLY A 353 -36.98 -62.39 -61.37
N ASP A 354 -36.25 -63.33 -60.79
CA ASP A 354 -34.79 -63.59 -60.88
C ASP A 354 -33.77 -62.56 -60.36
N ASP A 355 -33.35 -62.80 -59.10
CA ASP A 355 -32.04 -63.35 -58.70
C ASP A 355 -30.77 -62.99 -59.51
N ILE A 356 -29.89 -62.14 -58.95
CA ILE A 356 -28.41 -62.25 -59.05
C ILE A 356 -27.76 -61.66 -57.77
N ASN A 357 -27.10 -62.51 -56.99
CA ASN A 357 -25.98 -62.22 -56.08
C ASN A 357 -24.65 -62.56 -56.82
N PRO A 358 -23.40 -62.23 -56.38
CA PRO A 358 -22.93 -61.70 -55.08
C PRO A 358 -21.72 -60.70 -55.10
N VAL A 359 -21.41 -60.14 -53.91
CA VAL A 359 -20.09 -59.85 -53.26
C VAL A 359 -19.00 -59.05 -54.02
N SER A 360 -18.46 -58.01 -53.34
CA SER A 360 -17.01 -57.81 -53.13
C SER A 360 -16.74 -56.83 -51.98
N ASP A 361 -15.90 -57.27 -51.05
CA ASP A 361 -15.30 -56.53 -49.94
C ASP A 361 -14.34 -55.42 -50.43
N GLU A 362 -13.98 -54.48 -49.55
CA GLU A 362 -12.60 -54.10 -49.18
C GLU A 362 -12.55 -52.71 -48.54
N GLU A 363 -11.72 -52.61 -47.50
CA GLU A 363 -11.46 -51.45 -46.66
C GLU A 363 -10.76 -50.29 -47.39
N SER A 364 -10.97 -49.05 -46.91
CA SER A 364 -9.86 -48.08 -46.83
C SER A 364 -10.19 -46.96 -45.85
N GLY A 365 -9.43 -46.93 -44.77
CA GLY A 365 -9.40 -45.85 -43.80
C GLY A 365 -8.64 -44.61 -44.29
N SER A 366 -9.04 -43.47 -43.75
CA SER A 366 -8.33 -42.18 -43.71
C SER A 366 -9.29 -41.26 -42.94
N GLY A 367 -9.08 -40.91 -41.67
CA GLY A 367 -7.85 -40.43 -41.07
C GLY A 367 -7.76 -38.92 -41.26
N HIS A 368 -8.65 -38.12 -40.63
CA HIS A 368 -8.44 -36.67 -40.52
C HIS A 368 -8.51 -36.25 -39.05
N ALA A 369 -7.35 -35.82 -38.60
CA ALA A 369 -7.02 -35.37 -37.26
C ALA A 369 -7.68 -34.04 -36.95
N GLU A 370 -8.13 -33.92 -35.70
CA GLU A 370 -8.46 -32.66 -35.04
C GLU A 370 -7.17 -31.82 -34.92
N GLN A 371 -7.19 -30.63 -35.52
CA GLN A 371 -6.11 -29.66 -35.37
C GLN A 371 -6.59 -28.59 -34.38
N PHE A 372 -6.19 -28.77 -33.11
CA PHE A 372 -6.21 -27.73 -32.09
C PHE A 372 -5.21 -26.65 -32.49
N GLU A 373 -5.69 -25.43 -32.72
CA GLU A 373 -4.84 -24.27 -32.94
C GLU A 373 -4.59 -23.58 -31.59
N ASP A 374 -3.34 -23.70 -31.15
CA ASP A 374 -2.77 -23.09 -29.95
C ASP A 374 -2.71 -21.57 -30.14
N CYS A 375 -3.44 -20.83 -29.30
CA CYS A 375 -3.37 -19.37 -29.28
C CYS A 375 -2.12 -18.94 -28.52
N SER A 376 -1.05 -18.66 -29.28
CA SER A 376 0.13 -17.96 -28.77
C SER A 376 -0.26 -16.58 -28.23
N GLU A 377 -0.12 -16.39 -26.92
CA GLU A 377 0.00 -15.06 -26.31
C GLU A 377 1.22 -14.33 -26.90
N SER A 378 1.05 -13.04 -27.19
CA SER A 378 2.14 -12.06 -27.37
C SER A 378 1.67 -10.70 -26.90
#